data_AF-A0A1G5PU93-F1
#
_entry.id   AF-A0A1G5PU93-F1
#
_cell.length_a   1.000
_cell.length_b   1.000
_cell.length_c   1.000
_cell.angle_alpha   90.00
_cell.angle_beta   90.00
_cell.angle_gamma   90.00
#
_symmetry.space_group_name_H-M   'P 1'
#
loop_
_entity.id
_entity.type
_entity.pdbx_description
1 polymer ?
#
loop_
_entity_poly.entity_id
_entity_poly.type
_entity_poly.pdbx_seq_one_letter_code
_entity_poly.pdbx_strand_id
1 'polypeptide(L)'
;MKNIDIAGITVGNDQPLTIIAGPCQLESADHAQMIAGQMKEACEKAGAQYVFKASYDKANRTSLSGKRGPGIDAGLQILADIGREFAVPVLTDVHTAEQCALAADAVDILQIPAFLCRQTDMLLAAGETGKAINIKKGQFLAPWDMENVVKKVESTGNTKILLTERGTSFGYNTLVADMRGLPQMAKGGYPVVMDATHSVQQPGGKGGSTGGQREFAPLMARAAVSLGIAAVFIETHEDPDQAPSDGPNMIYLDQMPSLVDSLMQFDALAKANPIRI
;
A
#
# COMPACT_ATOMS: atom_id res chain seq x y z
N MET A 1 -18.67 8.46 -5.85
CA MET A 1 -17.34 8.45 -5.21
C MET A 1 -16.33 8.99 -6.21
N LYS A 2 -15.10 9.31 -5.79
CA LYS A 2 -14.05 9.77 -6.70
C LYS A 2 -13.37 8.55 -7.32
N ASN A 3 -13.13 8.64 -8.63
CA ASN A 3 -12.37 7.68 -9.41
C ASN A 3 -11.04 8.34 -9.78
N ILE A 4 -9.94 7.67 -9.47
CA ILE A 4 -8.60 8.19 -9.69
C ILE A 4 -7.95 7.40 -10.81
N ASP A 5 -7.65 8.08 -11.91
CA ASP A 5 -6.93 7.49 -13.05
C ASP A 5 -5.42 7.50 -12.80
N ILE A 6 -4.81 6.32 -12.89
CA ILE A 6 -3.39 6.07 -12.60
C ILE A 6 -2.84 5.19 -13.72
N ALA A 7 -2.07 5.78 -14.64
CA ALA A 7 -1.37 5.04 -15.71
C ALA A 7 -2.22 3.97 -16.43
N GLY A 8 -3.48 4.28 -16.75
CA GLY A 8 -4.39 3.41 -17.49
C GLY A 8 -5.33 2.54 -16.64
N ILE A 9 -5.18 2.51 -15.31
CA ILE A 9 -6.17 1.93 -14.41
C ILE A 9 -7.00 3.03 -13.73
N THR A 10 -8.24 2.69 -13.35
CA THR A 10 -9.12 3.59 -12.60
C THR A 10 -9.40 2.99 -11.24
N VAL A 11 -8.90 3.63 -10.18
CA VAL A 11 -9.05 3.19 -8.80
C VAL A 11 -10.20 3.94 -8.14
N GLY A 12 -11.19 3.21 -7.64
CA GLY A 12 -12.38 3.77 -7.01
C GLY A 12 -13.09 2.74 -6.14
N ASN A 13 -13.78 3.21 -5.09
CA ASN A 13 -14.46 2.32 -4.13
C ASN A 13 -15.64 1.54 -4.76
N ASP A 14 -16.11 1.93 -5.95
CA ASP A 14 -17.14 1.25 -6.74
C ASP A 14 -16.62 0.65 -8.06
N GLN A 15 -15.29 0.68 -8.27
CA GLN A 15 -14.61 0.05 -9.41
C GLN A 15 -14.10 -1.35 -9.05
N PRO A 16 -13.78 -2.22 -10.01
CA PRO A 16 -13.14 -3.52 -9.70
C PRO A 16 -11.92 -3.37 -8.79
N LEU A 17 -11.75 -4.29 -7.85
CA LEU A 17 -10.66 -4.22 -6.86
C LEU A 17 -9.28 -4.05 -7.52
N THR A 18 -8.50 -3.11 -6.98
CA THR A 18 -7.07 -3.00 -7.28
C THR A 18 -6.24 -3.74 -6.24
N ILE A 19 -5.31 -4.57 -6.69
CA ILE A 19 -4.29 -5.20 -5.85
C ILE A 19 -3.02 -4.35 -5.94
N ILE A 20 -2.57 -3.81 -4.82
CA ILE A 20 -1.28 -3.14 -4.69
C ILE A 20 -0.34 -4.14 -4.03
N ALA A 21 0.59 -4.72 -4.79
CA ALA A 21 1.44 -5.78 -4.24
C ALA A 21 2.85 -5.86 -4.82
N GLY A 22 3.75 -6.37 -4.00
CA GLY A 22 5.16 -6.64 -4.32
C GLY A 22 5.96 -6.89 -3.04
N PRO A 23 7.30 -6.84 -3.08
CA PRO A 23 8.11 -7.04 -1.89
C PRO A 23 8.05 -5.85 -0.92
N CYS A 24 8.41 -6.10 0.34
CA CYS A 24 8.53 -5.03 1.33
C CYS A 24 9.61 -3.99 0.96
N GLN A 25 10.74 -4.47 0.46
CA GLN A 25 11.93 -3.71 0.08
C GLN A 25 12.47 -4.33 -1.22
N LEU A 26 12.99 -3.51 -2.13
CA LEU A 26 13.71 -4.01 -3.30
C LEU A 26 14.99 -4.74 -2.89
N GLU A 27 15.19 -5.94 -3.42
CA GLU A 27 16.39 -6.76 -3.17
C GLU A 27 17.31 -6.79 -4.38
N SER A 28 16.75 -7.10 -5.55
CA SER A 28 17.43 -7.05 -6.85
C SER A 28 16.40 -6.80 -7.97
N ALA A 29 16.89 -6.50 -9.17
CA ALA A 29 16.04 -6.35 -10.36
C ALA A 29 15.34 -7.67 -10.72
N ASP A 30 16.08 -8.78 -10.75
CA ASP A 30 15.54 -10.11 -11.07
C ASP A 30 14.45 -10.54 -10.07
N HIS A 31 14.66 -10.25 -8.78
CA HIS A 31 13.67 -10.54 -7.74
C HIS A 31 12.39 -9.72 -7.92
N ALA A 32 12.53 -8.42 -8.23
CA ALA A 32 11.40 -7.56 -8.53
C ALA A 32 10.64 -8.04 -9.77
N GLN A 33 11.33 -8.44 -10.84
CA GLN A 33 10.72 -8.97 -12.07
C GLN A 33 9.96 -10.28 -11.80
N MET A 34 10.54 -11.19 -11.02
CA MET A 34 9.90 -12.45 -10.64
C MET A 34 8.58 -12.20 -9.90
N ILE A 35 8.58 -11.32 -8.90
CA ILE A 35 7.36 -11.00 -8.13
C ILE A 35 6.34 -10.28 -9.02
N ALA A 36 6.78 -9.29 -9.80
CA ALA A 36 5.90 -8.52 -10.69
C ALA A 36 5.20 -9.42 -11.71
N GLY A 37 5.93 -10.35 -12.33
CA GLY A 37 5.38 -11.29 -13.31
C GLY A 37 4.34 -12.22 -12.73
N GLN A 38 4.64 -12.87 -11.60
CA GLN A 38 3.69 -13.78 -10.94
C GLN A 38 2.43 -13.05 -10.45
N MET A 39 2.60 -11.85 -9.88
CA MET A 39 1.46 -11.05 -9.42
C MET A 39 0.60 -10.53 -10.57
N LYS A 40 1.22 -10.10 -11.67
CA LYS A 40 0.49 -9.67 -12.88
C LYS A 40 -0.35 -10.82 -13.43
N GLU A 41 0.23 -12.01 -13.59
CA GLU A 41 -0.50 -13.20 -14.08
C GLU A 41 -1.67 -13.55 -13.16
N ALA A 42 -1.45 -13.54 -11.84
CA ALA A 42 -2.49 -13.80 -10.84
C ALA A 42 -3.65 -12.80 -10.94
N CYS A 43 -3.34 -11.50 -11.05
CA CYS A 43 -4.35 -10.44 -11.14
C CYS A 43 -5.11 -10.50 -12.46
N GLU A 44 -4.42 -10.68 -13.59
CA GLU A 44 -5.05 -10.80 -14.92
C GLU A 44 -6.02 -11.98 -14.98
N LYS A 45 -5.60 -13.15 -14.45
CA LYS A 45 -6.46 -14.34 -14.40
C LYS A 45 -7.72 -14.13 -13.57
N ALA A 46 -7.63 -13.38 -12.47
CA ALA A 46 -8.75 -13.09 -11.58
C ALA A 46 -9.59 -11.87 -12.01
N GLY A 47 -9.14 -11.11 -13.02
CA GLY A 47 -9.78 -9.85 -13.45
C GLY A 47 -9.56 -8.68 -12.49
N ALA A 48 -8.52 -8.73 -11.65
CA ALA A 48 -8.14 -7.65 -10.74
C ALA A 48 -7.24 -6.63 -11.45
N GLN A 49 -7.34 -5.35 -11.08
CA GLN A 49 -6.32 -4.38 -11.45
C GLN A 49 -5.05 -4.60 -10.60
N TYR A 50 -3.88 -4.27 -11.12
CA TYR A 50 -2.61 -4.48 -10.42
C TYR A 50 -1.73 -3.23 -10.40
N VAL A 51 -1.14 -2.94 -9.24
CA VAL A 51 -0.08 -1.96 -9.05
C VAL A 51 1.09 -2.66 -8.38
N PHE A 52 2.27 -2.59 -8.99
CA PHE A 52 3.48 -3.12 -8.36
C PHE A 52 3.96 -2.17 -7.26
N LYS A 53 4.24 -2.70 -6.07
CA LYS A 53 4.79 -1.92 -4.96
C LYS A 53 6.13 -2.47 -4.52
N ALA A 54 7.10 -1.59 -4.31
CA ALA A 54 8.28 -1.89 -3.51
C ALA A 54 8.86 -0.61 -2.90
N SER A 55 9.65 -0.75 -1.83
CA SER A 55 10.38 0.38 -1.22
C SER A 55 11.85 0.34 -1.66
N TYR A 56 12.38 1.46 -2.16
CA TYR A 56 13.81 1.59 -2.49
C TYR A 56 14.70 1.80 -1.26
N ASP A 57 14.12 2.36 -0.19
CA ASP A 57 14.77 2.59 1.10
C ASP A 57 13.84 2.21 2.25
N LYS A 58 14.39 1.62 3.32
CA LYS A 58 13.72 1.46 4.61
C LYS A 58 14.34 2.43 5.61
N ALA A 59 13.87 3.68 5.60
CA ALA A 59 14.39 4.76 6.43
C ALA A 59 14.03 4.66 7.92
N ASN A 60 13.18 3.72 8.31
CA ASN A 60 12.55 3.62 9.65
C ASN A 60 12.84 2.29 10.38
N ARG A 61 13.98 1.66 10.10
CA ARG A 61 14.39 0.43 10.80
C ARG A 61 14.55 0.67 12.30
N THR A 62 14.14 -0.30 13.12
CA THR A 62 14.36 -0.28 14.58
C THR A 62 15.85 -0.34 14.95
N SER A 63 16.67 -1.01 14.12
CA SER A 63 18.13 -1.14 14.30
C SER A 63 18.89 -0.44 13.17
N LEU A 64 20.02 0.19 13.51
CA LEU A 64 20.97 0.78 12.57
C LEU A 64 21.62 -0.25 11.63
N SER A 65 21.69 -1.52 12.03
CA SER A 65 22.28 -2.60 11.21
C SER A 65 21.31 -3.25 10.21
N GLY A 66 20.06 -2.80 10.15
CA GLY A 66 19.06 -3.34 9.23
C GLY A 66 19.37 -3.01 7.77
N LYS A 67 19.19 -3.98 6.85
CA LYS A 67 19.28 -3.74 5.39
C LYS A 67 18.30 -2.66 4.96
N ARG A 68 18.78 -1.68 4.19
CA ARG A 68 18.01 -0.51 3.76
C ARG A 68 17.55 -0.53 2.31
N GLY A 69 18.06 -1.43 1.49
CA GLY A 69 17.67 -1.57 0.08
C GLY A 69 18.72 -0.94 -0.85
N PRO A 70 18.45 -0.85 -2.15
CA PRO A 70 19.40 -0.36 -3.15
C PRO A 70 19.65 1.16 -3.07
N GLY A 71 18.83 1.91 -2.33
CA GLY A 71 18.86 3.37 -2.32
C GLY A 71 18.04 3.97 -3.47
N ILE A 72 17.91 5.30 -3.46
CA ILE A 72 16.94 6.00 -4.30
C ILE A 72 17.24 5.86 -5.80
N ASP A 73 18.46 6.13 -6.26
CA ASP A 73 18.76 6.13 -7.71
C ASP A 73 18.55 4.75 -8.34
N ALA A 74 19.20 3.72 -7.79
CA ALA A 74 19.08 2.35 -8.29
C ALA A 74 17.68 1.77 -8.08
N GLY A 75 17.03 2.07 -6.95
CA GLY A 75 15.69 1.57 -6.67
C GLY A 75 14.62 2.19 -7.58
N LEU A 76 14.69 3.49 -7.86
CA LEU A 76 13.79 4.15 -8.80
C LEU A 76 14.00 3.67 -10.23
N GLN A 77 15.25 3.40 -10.63
CA GLN A 77 15.52 2.78 -11.93
C GLN A 77 14.86 1.40 -12.07
N ILE A 78 15.00 0.53 -11.05
CA ILE A 78 14.33 -0.79 -11.04
C ILE A 78 12.81 -0.62 -11.14
N LEU A 79 12.21 0.29 -10.38
CA LEU A 79 10.76 0.53 -10.42
C LEU A 79 10.29 1.01 -11.80
N ALA A 80 11.01 1.95 -12.41
CA ALA A 80 10.70 2.43 -13.75
C ALA A 80 10.80 1.31 -14.80
N ASP A 81 11.82 0.45 -14.68
CA ASP A 81 12.00 -0.70 -15.56
C ASP A 81 10.85 -1.71 -15.42
N ILE A 82 10.41 -2.02 -14.18
CA ILE A 82 9.24 -2.88 -13.92
C ILE A 82 7.97 -2.29 -14.55
N GLY A 83 7.71 -0.99 -14.33
CA GLY A 83 6.54 -0.32 -14.89
C GLY A 83 6.50 -0.40 -16.41
N ARG A 84 7.66 -0.23 -17.07
CA ARG A 84 7.79 -0.34 -18.53
C ARG A 84 7.65 -1.78 -19.04
N GLU A 85 8.33 -2.73 -18.40
CA GLU A 85 8.39 -4.12 -18.86
C GLU A 85 7.06 -4.85 -18.71
N PHE A 86 6.38 -4.64 -17.58
CA PHE A 86 5.11 -5.28 -17.29
C PHE A 86 3.89 -4.44 -17.66
N ALA A 87 4.09 -3.18 -18.06
CA ALA A 87 3.02 -2.22 -18.35
C ALA A 87 2.02 -2.09 -17.18
N VAL A 88 2.54 -2.04 -15.95
CA VAL A 88 1.76 -1.89 -14.72
C VAL A 88 2.15 -0.60 -14.01
N PRO A 89 1.20 0.11 -13.37
CA PRO A 89 1.55 1.23 -12.52
C PRO A 89 2.45 0.78 -11.36
N VAL A 90 3.37 1.65 -10.95
CA VAL A 90 4.29 1.39 -9.84
C VAL A 90 4.11 2.37 -8.68
N LEU A 91 4.32 1.88 -7.46
CA LEU A 91 4.19 2.63 -6.21
C LEU A 91 5.44 2.45 -5.34
N THR A 92 5.99 3.56 -4.84
CA THR A 92 6.99 3.56 -3.77
C THR A 92 6.66 4.60 -2.71
N ASP A 93 7.16 4.38 -1.49
CA ASP A 93 7.14 5.38 -0.43
C ASP A 93 8.33 6.34 -0.49
N VAL A 94 8.10 7.56 -0.01
CA VAL A 94 9.09 8.66 0.07
C VAL A 94 9.27 9.11 1.51
N HIS A 95 10.51 9.44 1.88
CA HIS A 95 10.92 9.66 3.28
C HIS A 95 11.33 11.09 3.60
N THR A 96 11.62 11.92 2.57
CA THR A 96 11.78 13.38 2.71
C THR A 96 11.02 14.12 1.60
N ALA A 97 10.78 15.43 1.78
CA ALA A 97 10.06 16.23 0.79
C ALA A 97 10.79 16.30 -0.55
N GLU A 98 12.11 16.35 -0.54
CA GLU A 98 12.95 16.38 -1.76
C GLU A 98 12.83 15.10 -2.57
N GLN A 99 12.61 13.96 -1.90
CA GLN A 99 12.43 12.67 -2.58
C GLN A 99 11.13 12.61 -3.39
N CYS A 100 10.12 13.43 -3.07
CA CYS A 100 8.85 13.45 -3.81
C CYS A 100 9.07 13.74 -5.29
N ALA A 101 9.83 14.80 -5.61
CA ALA A 101 10.10 15.19 -6.99
C ALA A 101 10.93 14.12 -7.73
N LEU A 102 11.98 13.60 -7.08
CA LEU A 102 12.85 12.56 -7.65
C LEU A 102 12.08 11.27 -7.96
N ALA A 103 11.27 10.81 -7.01
CA ALA A 103 10.48 9.59 -7.18
C ALA A 103 9.36 9.76 -8.21
N ALA A 104 8.76 10.96 -8.30
CA ALA A 104 7.66 11.23 -9.23
C ALA A 104 8.04 10.98 -10.70
N ASP A 105 9.29 11.14 -11.08
CA ASP A 105 9.73 10.87 -12.46
C ASP A 105 9.73 9.36 -12.79
N ALA A 106 9.89 8.50 -11.78
CA ALA A 106 10.02 7.05 -11.96
C ALA A 106 8.75 6.27 -11.63
N VAL A 107 7.82 6.84 -10.85
CA VAL A 107 6.61 6.12 -10.40
C VAL A 107 5.30 6.83 -10.67
N ASP A 108 4.20 6.09 -10.59
CA ASP A 108 2.84 6.59 -10.81
C ASP A 108 2.15 7.01 -9.52
N ILE A 109 2.52 6.35 -8.41
CA ILE A 109 1.96 6.57 -7.09
C ILE A 109 3.07 6.81 -6.07
N LEU A 110 3.01 7.96 -5.38
CA LEU A 110 3.85 8.27 -4.24
C LEU A 110 3.13 7.90 -2.95
N GLN A 111 3.78 7.13 -2.09
CA GLN A 111 3.22 6.76 -0.80
C GLN A 111 3.81 7.58 0.35
N ILE A 112 2.92 8.17 1.15
CA ILE A 112 3.29 8.88 2.38
C ILE A 112 3.30 7.87 3.54
N PRO A 113 4.45 7.63 4.19
CA PRO A 113 4.55 6.70 5.31
C PRO A 113 3.65 7.07 6.49
N ALA A 114 3.18 6.07 7.22
CA ALA A 114 2.25 6.25 8.35
C ALA A 114 2.79 7.22 9.43
N PHE A 115 4.09 7.21 9.71
CA PHE A 115 4.69 8.13 10.69
C PHE A 115 4.84 9.57 10.17
N LEU A 116 4.82 9.75 8.85
CA LEU A 116 4.99 11.04 8.19
C LEU A 116 3.67 11.64 7.70
N CYS A 117 2.54 10.94 7.87
CA CYS A 117 1.23 11.32 7.35
C CYS A 117 0.66 12.66 7.85
N ARG A 118 1.32 13.31 8.82
CA ARG A 118 0.96 14.65 9.31
C ARG A 118 1.94 15.75 8.91
N GLN A 119 3.11 15.41 8.38
CA GLN A 119 4.17 16.37 8.07
C GLN A 119 3.71 17.25 6.91
N THR A 120 3.50 18.54 7.18
CA THR A 120 2.89 19.46 6.19
C THR A 120 3.75 19.56 4.94
N ASP A 121 5.05 19.80 5.11
CA ASP A 121 5.96 20.00 3.98
C ASP A 121 6.05 18.75 3.08
N MET A 122 6.03 17.55 3.70
CA MET A 122 5.96 16.28 2.97
C MET A 122 4.68 16.18 2.13
N LEU A 123 3.53 16.50 2.70
CA LEU A 123 2.24 16.39 2.01
C LEU A 123 2.09 17.43 0.89
N LEU A 124 2.60 18.64 1.10
CA LEU A 124 2.63 19.69 0.07
C LEU A 124 3.56 19.26 -1.07
N ALA A 125 4.81 18.88 -0.76
CA ALA A 125 5.76 18.43 -1.78
C ALA A 125 5.25 17.23 -2.57
N ALA A 126 4.58 16.28 -1.92
CA ALA A 126 3.95 15.15 -2.60
C ALA A 126 2.79 15.61 -3.51
N GLY A 127 1.92 16.50 -3.03
CA GLY A 127 0.82 17.07 -3.80
C GLY A 127 1.27 17.80 -5.06
N GLU A 128 2.32 18.63 -4.93
CA GLU A 128 2.90 19.42 -6.02
C GLU A 128 3.44 18.58 -7.19
N THR A 129 3.74 17.30 -6.98
CA THR A 129 4.18 16.39 -8.05
C THR A 129 3.06 16.07 -9.08
N GLY A 130 1.79 16.25 -8.71
CA GLY A 130 0.64 15.87 -9.55
C GLY A 130 0.44 14.35 -9.76
N LYS A 131 1.28 13.51 -9.13
CA LYS A 131 1.13 12.05 -9.10
C LYS A 131 0.00 11.64 -8.16
N ALA A 132 -0.41 10.37 -8.23
CA ALA A 132 -1.34 9.82 -7.25
C ALA A 132 -0.64 9.68 -5.91
N ILE A 133 -1.30 10.08 -4.82
CA ILE A 133 -0.74 10.10 -3.48
C ILE A 133 -1.45 9.07 -2.62
N ASN A 134 -0.77 7.98 -2.27
CA ASN A 134 -1.26 7.00 -1.33
C ASN A 134 -0.86 7.35 0.10
N ILE A 135 -1.81 7.71 0.96
CA ILE A 135 -1.50 8.19 2.31
C ILE A 135 -1.82 7.09 3.31
N LYS A 136 -0.79 6.53 3.96
CA LYS A 136 -0.99 5.59 5.06
C LYS A 136 -1.45 6.34 6.31
N LYS A 137 -2.60 5.95 6.85
CA LYS A 137 -3.09 6.45 8.14
C LYS A 137 -2.08 6.08 9.24
N GLY A 138 -1.64 7.07 10.00
CA GLY A 138 -0.83 6.84 11.19
C GLY A 138 -1.55 5.94 12.18
N GLN A 139 -0.83 5.03 12.84
CA GLN A 139 -1.40 4.14 13.87
C GLN A 139 -1.94 4.91 15.08
N PHE A 140 -1.61 6.19 15.18
CA PHE A 140 -2.03 7.14 16.21
C PHE A 140 -3.18 8.07 15.77
N LEU A 141 -3.68 7.93 14.53
CA LEU A 141 -4.75 8.77 13.99
C LEU A 141 -6.09 8.03 13.98
N ALA A 142 -7.14 8.78 14.29
CA ALA A 142 -8.49 8.34 14.02
C ALA A 142 -8.81 8.47 12.51
N PRO A 143 -9.73 7.65 11.97
CA PRO A 143 -10.13 7.71 10.56
C PRO A 143 -10.59 9.10 10.08
N TRP A 144 -11.35 9.84 10.91
CA TRP A 144 -11.87 11.17 10.56
C TRP A 144 -10.79 12.26 10.54
N ASP A 145 -9.64 12.05 11.19
CA ASP A 145 -8.52 13.02 11.15
C ASP A 145 -7.83 13.05 9.78
N MET A 146 -8.03 12.01 8.95
CA MET A 146 -7.49 11.95 7.59
C MET A 146 -8.05 13.06 6.69
N GLU A 147 -9.22 13.64 7.00
CA GLU A 147 -9.75 14.80 6.26
C GLU A 147 -8.77 15.99 6.27
N ASN A 148 -8.10 16.21 7.40
CA ASN A 148 -7.09 17.28 7.51
C ASN A 148 -5.84 16.98 6.69
N VAL A 149 -5.49 15.71 6.54
CA VAL A 149 -4.37 15.26 5.72
C VAL A 149 -4.67 15.42 4.23
N VAL A 150 -5.89 15.03 3.83
CA VAL A 150 -6.42 15.24 2.47
C VAL A 150 -6.39 16.72 2.09
N LYS A 151 -6.91 17.61 2.94
CA LYS A 151 -6.95 19.06 2.67
C LYS A 151 -5.58 19.67 2.38
N LYS A 152 -4.50 19.15 2.99
CA LYS A 152 -3.14 19.61 2.71
C LYS A 152 -2.72 19.27 1.28
N VAL A 153 -2.95 18.04 0.84
CA VAL A 153 -2.64 17.63 -0.54
C VAL A 153 -3.54 18.38 -1.53
N GLU A 154 -4.85 18.47 -1.26
CA GLU A 154 -5.80 19.21 -2.09
C GLU A 154 -5.43 20.70 -2.25
N SER A 155 -4.82 21.32 -1.23
CA SER A 155 -4.40 22.73 -1.29
C SER A 155 -3.36 23.02 -2.38
N THR A 156 -2.66 21.98 -2.88
CA THR A 156 -1.72 22.07 -4.02
C THR A 156 -2.43 21.98 -5.38
N GLY A 157 -3.74 21.72 -5.39
CA GLY A 157 -4.53 21.41 -6.58
C GLY A 157 -4.59 19.92 -6.93
N ASN A 158 -3.83 19.07 -6.24
CA ASN A 158 -3.82 17.63 -6.48
C ASN A 158 -4.96 16.91 -5.73
N THR A 159 -5.85 16.26 -6.48
CA THR A 159 -6.99 15.48 -5.97
C THR A 159 -6.88 13.99 -6.31
N LYS A 160 -5.69 13.50 -6.70
CA LYS A 160 -5.43 12.08 -6.95
C LYS A 160 -4.97 11.41 -5.66
N ILE A 161 -5.87 11.20 -4.70
CA ILE A 161 -5.52 10.75 -3.34
C ILE A 161 -6.14 9.38 -3.06
N LEU A 162 -5.37 8.50 -2.43
CA LEU A 162 -5.82 7.22 -1.88
C LEU A 162 -5.56 7.23 -0.36
N LEU A 163 -6.48 6.66 0.42
CA LEU A 163 -6.39 6.60 1.88
C LEU A 163 -6.20 5.16 2.34
N THR A 164 -5.04 4.85 2.92
CA THR A 164 -4.68 3.49 3.34
C THR A 164 -4.83 3.30 4.84
N GLU A 165 -5.72 2.39 5.25
CA GLU A 165 -5.78 1.82 6.60
C GLU A 165 -4.64 0.80 6.78
N ARG A 166 -4.04 0.75 7.97
CA ARG A 166 -2.94 -0.15 8.31
C ARG A 166 -2.89 -0.55 9.79
N GLY A 167 -4.02 -0.41 10.49
CA GLY A 167 -4.17 -0.63 11.92
C GLY A 167 -3.94 0.63 12.77
N THR A 168 -4.50 0.61 13.97
CA THR A 168 -4.39 1.62 15.02
C THR A 168 -3.75 0.97 16.25
N SER A 169 -2.91 1.71 16.98
CA SER A 169 -2.27 1.22 18.20
C SER A 169 -3.29 0.77 19.24
N PHE A 170 -3.12 -0.46 19.75
CA PHE A 170 -3.99 -1.03 20.77
C PHE A 170 -3.16 -1.52 21.95
N GLY A 171 -2.92 -0.61 22.91
CA GLY A 171 -1.94 -0.84 23.96
C GLY A 171 -0.50 -0.85 23.41
N TYR A 172 0.37 -1.63 24.04
CA TYR A 172 1.77 -1.73 23.62
C TYR A 172 1.99 -2.85 22.61
N ASN A 173 2.82 -2.59 21.60
CA ASN A 173 3.32 -3.55 20.62
C ASN A 173 2.25 -4.32 19.82
N THR A 174 1.03 -3.79 19.76
CA THR A 174 -0.13 -4.42 19.10
C THR A 174 -0.93 -3.41 18.31
N LEU A 175 -1.49 -3.86 17.18
CA LEU A 175 -2.41 -3.10 16.35
C LEU A 175 -3.78 -3.78 16.30
N VAL A 176 -4.82 -2.96 16.13
CA VAL A 176 -6.16 -3.40 15.76
C VAL A 176 -6.63 -2.57 14.57
N ALA A 177 -7.25 -3.22 13.57
CA ALA A 177 -7.90 -2.50 12.47
C ALA A 177 -9.40 -2.42 12.74
N ASP A 178 -9.89 -1.21 12.98
CA ASP A 178 -11.33 -0.95 13.11
C ASP A 178 -11.97 -0.89 11.73
N MET A 179 -12.71 -1.93 11.34
CA MET A 179 -13.36 -2.01 10.03
C MET A 179 -14.40 -0.91 9.79
N ARG A 180 -14.91 -0.26 10.86
CA ARG A 180 -15.77 0.93 10.75
C ARG A 180 -15.00 2.15 10.23
N GLY A 181 -13.67 2.15 10.37
CA GLY A 181 -12.80 3.22 9.89
C GLY A 181 -12.74 3.33 8.37
N LEU A 182 -12.91 2.22 7.65
CA LEU A 182 -12.89 2.20 6.19
C LEU A 182 -14.02 3.05 5.58
N PRO A 183 -15.32 2.85 5.91
CA PRO A 183 -16.38 3.72 5.42
C PRO A 183 -16.26 5.15 5.96
N GLN A 184 -15.68 5.36 7.16
CA GLN A 184 -15.43 6.71 7.68
C GLN A 184 -14.42 7.48 6.82
N MET A 185 -13.31 6.87 6.40
CA MET A 185 -12.35 7.49 5.48
C MET A 185 -12.95 7.72 4.07
N ALA A 186 -13.87 6.85 3.64
CA ALA A 186 -14.53 6.96 2.35
C ALA A 186 -15.50 8.17 2.24
N LYS A 187 -15.88 8.81 3.35
CA LYS A 187 -16.86 9.93 3.35
C LYS A 187 -16.43 11.12 2.49
N GLY A 188 -15.11 11.37 2.37
CA GLY A 188 -14.56 12.37 1.45
C GLY A 188 -14.63 11.99 -0.04
N GLY A 189 -15.15 10.80 -0.34
CA GLY A 189 -15.29 10.24 -1.67
C GLY A 189 -14.03 9.56 -2.20
N TYR A 190 -12.88 9.68 -1.54
CA TYR A 190 -11.61 9.13 -2.00
C TYR A 190 -11.54 7.60 -1.93
N PRO A 191 -10.78 6.96 -2.84
CA PRO A 191 -10.45 5.54 -2.75
C PRO A 191 -9.85 5.16 -1.40
N VAL A 192 -10.40 4.11 -0.79
CA VAL A 192 -9.91 3.53 0.46
C VAL A 192 -9.18 2.23 0.15
N VAL A 193 -8.01 2.10 0.76
CA VAL A 193 -7.11 0.96 0.63
C VAL A 193 -6.97 0.29 1.99
N MET A 194 -6.97 -1.04 2.02
CA MET A 194 -6.59 -1.80 3.21
C MET A 194 -5.18 -2.38 3.06
N ASP A 195 -4.23 -1.94 3.88
CA ASP A 195 -2.93 -2.58 4.04
C ASP A 195 -3.03 -3.77 4.99
N ALA A 196 -3.32 -4.92 4.39
CA ALA A 196 -3.51 -6.17 5.11
C ALA A 196 -2.21 -6.61 5.82
N THR A 197 -1.07 -6.50 5.13
CA THR A 197 0.24 -6.89 5.66
C THR A 197 0.61 -6.08 6.89
N HIS A 198 0.52 -4.75 6.83
CA HIS A 198 0.98 -3.93 7.96
C HIS A 198 -0.05 -3.84 9.10
N SER A 199 -1.31 -4.21 8.85
CA SER A 199 -2.35 -4.28 9.89
C SER A 199 -2.14 -5.40 10.90
N VAL A 200 -1.37 -6.43 10.54
CA VAL A 200 -1.07 -7.60 11.41
C VAL A 200 0.31 -7.50 12.06
N GLN A 201 0.96 -6.33 11.97
CA GLN A 201 2.23 -6.10 12.63
C GLN A 201 2.10 -6.10 14.16
N GLN A 202 3.16 -6.56 14.80
CA GLN A 202 3.41 -6.39 16.23
C GLN A 202 4.65 -5.50 16.41
N PRO A 203 4.49 -4.16 16.38
CA PRO A 203 5.62 -3.23 16.37
C PRO A 203 6.50 -3.40 17.60
N GLY A 204 7.80 -3.64 17.42
CA GLY A 204 8.73 -3.88 18.53
C GLY A 204 8.54 -5.22 19.27
N GLY A 205 7.66 -6.10 18.80
CA GLY A 205 7.35 -7.38 19.46
C GLY A 205 8.52 -8.37 19.57
N LYS A 206 9.61 -8.16 18.83
CA LYS A 206 10.85 -8.97 18.91
C LYS A 206 12.02 -8.22 19.55
N GLY A 207 11.79 -7.09 20.21
CA GLY A 207 12.82 -6.26 20.85
C GLY A 207 13.66 -5.43 19.87
N GLY A 208 14.30 -6.07 18.87
CA GLY A 208 15.14 -5.42 17.84
C GLY A 208 14.52 -5.32 16.44
N SER A 209 13.34 -5.91 16.24
CA SER A 209 12.61 -5.89 14.97
C SER A 209 11.09 -6.01 15.18
N THR A 210 10.33 -5.70 14.13
CA THR A 210 8.88 -5.88 14.10
C THR A 210 8.52 -7.36 14.02
N GLY A 211 7.64 -7.82 14.91
CA GLY A 211 6.96 -9.11 14.78
C GLY A 211 5.79 -9.02 13.80
N GLY A 212 5.04 -10.10 13.66
CA GLY A 212 3.92 -10.16 12.74
C GLY A 212 3.15 -11.45 12.84
N GLN A 213 1.90 -11.42 12.40
CA GLN A 213 1.02 -12.58 12.32
C GLN A 213 0.51 -12.72 10.89
N ARG A 214 1.40 -13.08 9.96
CA ARG A 214 1.10 -13.20 8.51
C ARG A 214 -0.13 -14.06 8.22
N GLU A 215 -0.43 -15.04 9.07
CA GLU A 215 -1.60 -15.91 8.96
C GLU A 215 -2.92 -15.12 8.95
N PHE A 216 -2.94 -13.92 9.53
CA PHE A 216 -4.11 -13.05 9.53
C PHE A 216 -4.15 -12.06 8.36
N ALA A 217 -3.08 -11.85 7.60
CA ALA A 217 -3.11 -10.91 6.48
C ALA A 217 -4.19 -11.26 5.42
N PRO A 218 -4.35 -12.53 4.98
CA PRO A 218 -5.47 -12.93 4.12
C PRO A 218 -6.85 -12.65 4.75
N LEU A 219 -6.98 -12.85 6.06
CA LEU A 219 -8.22 -12.58 6.80
C LEU A 219 -8.55 -11.08 6.77
N MET A 220 -7.56 -10.23 7.05
CA MET A 220 -7.71 -8.77 7.05
C MET A 220 -8.10 -8.25 5.66
N ALA A 221 -7.49 -8.79 4.60
CA ALA A 221 -7.85 -8.46 3.22
C ALA A 221 -9.32 -8.81 2.92
N ARG A 222 -9.75 -10.04 3.22
CA ARG A 222 -11.14 -10.48 3.00
C ARG A 222 -12.15 -9.65 3.79
N ALA A 223 -11.86 -9.39 5.06
CA ALA A 223 -12.73 -8.59 5.92
C ALA A 223 -12.96 -7.19 5.31
N ALA A 224 -11.90 -6.54 4.85
CA ALA A 224 -11.98 -5.21 4.27
C ALA A 224 -12.66 -5.19 2.89
N VAL A 225 -12.35 -6.17 2.01
CA VAL A 225 -12.98 -6.28 0.68
C VAL A 225 -14.48 -6.53 0.78
N SER A 226 -14.94 -7.27 1.80
CA SER A 226 -16.37 -7.52 2.00
C SER A 226 -17.21 -6.26 2.26
N LEU A 227 -16.57 -5.11 2.53
CA LEU A 227 -17.21 -3.81 2.71
C LEU A 227 -17.29 -2.97 1.42
N GLY A 228 -16.65 -3.40 0.33
CA GLY A 228 -16.60 -2.65 -0.93
C GLY A 228 -15.62 -1.48 -0.89
N ILE A 229 -14.32 -1.78 -0.79
CA ILE A 229 -13.22 -0.81 -0.85
C ILE A 229 -12.59 -0.74 -2.25
N ALA A 230 -11.74 0.25 -2.50
CA ALA A 230 -11.08 0.41 -3.79
C ALA A 230 -9.92 -0.57 -4.01
N ALA A 231 -9.10 -0.80 -2.98
CA ALA A 231 -7.88 -1.59 -3.14
C ALA A 231 -7.46 -2.34 -1.87
N VAL A 232 -6.65 -3.38 -2.05
CA VAL A 232 -5.90 -4.01 -0.96
C VAL A 232 -4.41 -3.86 -1.24
N PHE A 233 -3.66 -3.48 -0.22
CA PHE A 233 -2.21 -3.47 -0.21
C PHE A 233 -1.69 -4.73 0.49
N ILE A 234 -0.83 -5.49 -0.19
CA ILE A 234 -0.28 -6.77 0.29
C ILE A 234 1.21 -6.84 -0.08
N GLU A 235 2.07 -7.10 0.89
CA GLU A 235 3.46 -7.48 0.62
C GLU A 235 3.61 -9.00 0.56
N THR A 236 4.42 -9.45 -0.40
CA THR A 236 4.64 -10.87 -0.67
C THR A 236 6.11 -11.15 -0.97
N HIS A 237 6.52 -12.40 -0.74
CA HIS A 237 7.87 -12.88 -0.96
C HIS A 237 7.83 -14.40 -1.20
N GLU A 238 8.76 -14.95 -1.99
CA GLU A 238 8.89 -16.39 -2.22
C GLU A 238 9.35 -17.15 -0.96
N ASP A 239 10.21 -16.51 -0.17
CA ASP A 239 10.65 -16.96 1.16
C ASP A 239 10.54 -15.85 2.23
N PRO A 240 9.34 -15.55 2.75
CA PRO A 240 9.13 -14.52 3.76
C PRO A 240 9.96 -14.72 5.05
N ASP A 241 10.47 -15.91 5.34
CA ASP A 241 11.27 -16.17 6.54
C ASP A 241 12.72 -15.66 6.39
N GLN A 242 13.19 -15.51 5.15
CA GLN A 242 14.50 -14.93 4.82
C GLN A 242 14.43 -13.49 4.30
N ALA A 243 13.22 -12.93 4.16
CA ALA A 243 13.04 -11.57 3.68
C ALA A 243 13.75 -10.52 4.59
N PRO A 244 14.39 -9.48 4.00
CA PRO A 244 15.24 -8.54 4.72
C PRO A 244 14.49 -7.55 5.62
N SER A 245 13.18 -7.44 5.44
CA SER A 245 12.27 -6.56 6.17
C SER A 245 10.88 -7.18 6.23
N ASP A 246 10.16 -7.00 7.34
CA ASP A 246 8.73 -7.34 7.53
C ASP A 246 8.25 -8.74 7.12
N GLY A 247 9.16 -9.68 6.86
CA GLY A 247 8.89 -11.09 6.56
C GLY A 247 7.77 -11.74 7.39
N PRO A 248 7.73 -11.57 8.73
CA PRO A 248 6.66 -12.10 9.59
C PRO A 248 5.22 -11.66 9.25
N ASN A 249 5.05 -10.69 8.35
CA ASN A 249 3.76 -10.15 7.93
C ASN A 249 3.42 -10.46 6.46
N MET A 250 4.40 -10.91 5.67
CA MET A 250 4.22 -11.14 4.25
C MET A 250 3.54 -12.48 3.96
N ILE A 251 2.77 -12.50 2.88
CA ILE A 251 2.14 -13.70 2.35
C ILE A 251 3.11 -14.38 1.39
N TYR A 252 3.18 -15.71 1.41
CA TYR A 252 4.00 -16.45 0.44
C TYR A 252 3.52 -16.20 -0.99
N LEU A 253 4.46 -15.98 -1.91
CA LEU A 253 4.14 -15.61 -3.30
C LEU A 253 3.28 -16.66 -4.02
N ASP A 254 3.53 -17.94 -3.76
CA ASP A 254 2.77 -19.05 -4.34
C ASP A 254 1.31 -19.13 -3.86
N GLN A 255 0.97 -18.47 -2.75
CA GLN A 255 -0.40 -18.38 -2.21
C GLN A 255 -1.19 -17.22 -2.80
N MET A 256 -0.52 -16.23 -3.40
CA MET A 256 -1.15 -15.02 -3.91
C MET A 256 -2.21 -15.29 -5.00
N PRO A 257 -2.02 -16.21 -5.98
CA PRO A 257 -3.05 -16.49 -6.97
C PRO A 257 -4.40 -16.92 -6.37
N SER A 258 -4.37 -17.84 -5.40
CA SER A 258 -5.59 -18.29 -4.72
C SER A 258 -6.21 -17.20 -3.85
N LEU A 259 -5.38 -16.34 -3.24
CA LEU A 259 -5.88 -15.23 -2.44
C LEU A 259 -6.56 -14.19 -3.32
N VAL A 260 -5.92 -13.75 -4.41
CA VAL A 260 -6.46 -12.73 -5.32
C VAL A 260 -7.79 -13.19 -5.92
N ASP A 261 -7.89 -14.44 -6.39
CA ASP A 261 -9.16 -15.01 -6.87
C ASP A 261 -10.26 -14.93 -5.81
N SER A 262 -9.94 -15.33 -4.57
CA SER A 262 -10.88 -15.23 -3.47
C SER A 262 -11.29 -13.79 -3.16
N LEU A 263 -10.37 -12.83 -3.20
CA LEU A 263 -10.68 -11.42 -2.96
C LEU A 263 -11.61 -10.86 -4.04
N MET A 264 -11.41 -11.21 -5.31
CA MET A 264 -12.30 -10.79 -6.40
C MET A 264 -13.72 -11.34 -6.26
N GLN A 265 -13.89 -12.55 -5.72
CA GLN A 265 -15.23 -13.09 -5.41
C GLN A 265 -15.94 -12.28 -4.31
N PHE A 266 -15.21 -11.91 -3.24
CA PHE A 266 -15.76 -11.01 -2.20
C PHE A 266 -16.07 -9.63 -2.76
N ASP A 267 -15.20 -9.10 -3.63
CA ASP A 267 -15.35 -7.79 -4.25
C ASP A 267 -16.62 -7.69 -5.08
N ALA A 268 -16.85 -8.67 -5.95
CA ALA A 268 -18.04 -8.74 -6.79
C ALA A 268 -19.32 -8.77 -5.95
N LEU A 269 -19.34 -9.56 -4.86
CA LEU A 269 -20.48 -9.63 -3.96
C LEU A 269 -20.73 -8.30 -3.23
N ALA A 270 -19.67 -7.70 -2.66
CA ALA A 270 -19.75 -6.47 -1.90
C ALA A 270 -20.19 -5.27 -2.78
N LYS A 271 -19.66 -5.18 -4.01
CA LYS A 271 -19.97 -4.08 -4.93
C LYS A 271 -21.33 -4.25 -5.63
N ALA A 272 -21.85 -5.46 -5.75
CA ALA A 272 -23.23 -5.69 -6.18
C ALA A 272 -24.27 -5.22 -5.15
N ASN A 273 -23.92 -5.24 -3.85
CA ASN A 273 -24.82 -4.87 -2.74
C ASN A 273 -24.12 -3.92 -1.76
N PRO A 274 -23.81 -2.68 -2.18
CA PRO A 274 -22.93 -1.80 -1.41
C PRO A 274 -23.59 -1.35 -0.09
N ILE A 275 -22.82 -1.45 1.00
CA ILE A 275 -23.19 -0.87 2.29
C ILE A 275 -22.94 0.65 2.21
N ARG A 276 -24.00 1.46 2.39
CA ARG A 276 -23.92 2.94 2.39
C ARG A 276 -24.11 3.44 3.82
N ILE A 277 -23.06 4.01 4.41
CA ILE A 277 -23.01 4.57 5.77
C ILE A 277 -22.48 6.00 5.72
#